data_AF-A0A9E5LB39-F1
#
_entry.id   AF-A0A9E5LB39-F1
#
_cell.length_a   1.000
_cell.length_b   1.000
_cell.length_c   1.000
_cell.angle_alpha   90.00
_cell.angle_beta   90.00
_cell.angle_gamma   90.00
#
_symmetry.space_group_name_H-M   'P 1'
#
loop_
_entity.id
_entity.type
_entity.pdbx_description
1 polymer ?
#
loop_
_entity_poly.entity_id
_entity_poly.type
_entity_poly.pdbx_seq_one_letter_code
_entity_poly.pdbx_strand_id
1 'polypeptide(L)' 'LAKRARPGAGGMIPDETHFLNALMESVETKKTPADELMDHYNGAWAGDLNRIFAEFSY' A
#
# COMPACT_ATOMS: atom_id res chain seq x y z
N LEU A 1 -10.69 11.75 -15.20
CA LEU A 1 -11.20 11.26 -13.90
C LEU A 1 -12.66 10.78 -13.96
N ALA A 2 -13.55 11.41 -14.73
CA ALA A 2 -14.98 11.04 -14.84
C ALA A 2 -15.33 9.57 -15.16
N LYS A 3 -14.44 8.78 -15.79
CA LYS A 3 -14.65 7.33 -16.03
C LYS A 3 -14.36 6.44 -14.81
N ARG A 4 -13.72 6.97 -13.77
CA ARG A 4 -13.28 6.25 -12.55
C ARG A 4 -14.15 6.54 -11.32
N ALA A 5 -15.14 7.43 -11.43
CA ALA A 5 -16.16 7.67 -10.41
C ALA A 5 -17.20 6.53 -10.37
N ARG A 6 -16.73 5.27 -10.38
CA ARG A 6 -17.56 4.09 -10.22
C ARG A 6 -17.49 3.67 -8.75
N PRO A 7 -18.61 3.23 -8.16
CA PRO A 7 -18.59 2.74 -6.80
C PRO A 7 -17.86 1.39 -6.74
N GLY A 8 -16.78 1.34 -5.95
CA GLY A 8 -15.97 0.14 -5.70
C GLY A 8 -16.40 -0.61 -4.43
N ALA A 9 -15.89 -1.83 -4.24
CA ALA A 9 -16.14 -2.66 -3.05
C ALA A 9 -17.64 -2.81 -2.69
N GLY A 10 -18.48 -3.18 -3.66
CA GLY A 10 -19.92 -3.40 -3.44
C GLY A 10 -20.71 -2.15 -3.03
N GLY A 11 -20.17 -0.95 -3.26
CA GLY A 11 -20.81 0.32 -2.89
C GLY A 11 -20.22 1.00 -1.65
N MET A 12 -19.21 0.41 -1.00
CA MET A 12 -18.54 1.02 0.17
C MET A 12 -17.49 2.08 -0.20
N ILE A 13 -17.06 2.13 -1.45
CA ILE A 13 -16.13 3.15 -1.95
C ILE A 13 -16.89 4.02 -2.95
N PRO A 14 -17.15 5.31 -2.67
CA PRO A 14 -17.92 6.19 -3.54
C PRO A 14 -17.25 6.44 -4.90
N ASP A 15 -15.92 6.34 -4.93
CA ASP A 15 -15.08 6.62 -6.09
C ASP A 15 -13.81 5.74 -6.07
N GLU A 16 -13.63 4.90 -7.09
CA GLU A 16 -12.44 4.05 -7.29
C GLU A 16 -11.12 4.84 -7.34
N THR A 17 -11.15 6.17 -7.38
CA THR A 17 -9.96 7.03 -7.20
C THR A 17 -9.21 6.74 -5.89
N HIS A 18 -9.87 6.18 -4.86
CA HIS A 18 -9.19 5.71 -3.64
C HIS A 18 -8.06 4.71 -3.94
N PHE A 19 -8.23 3.81 -4.91
CA PHE A 19 -7.19 2.85 -5.30
C PHE A 19 -5.97 3.50 -5.96
N LEU A 20 -6.12 4.74 -6.44
CA LEU A 20 -5.02 5.49 -7.05
C LEU A 20 -4.18 6.21 -6.01
N ASN A 21 -4.65 6.37 -4.78
CA ASN A 21 -3.89 7.05 -3.73
C ASN A 21 -2.58 6.31 -3.42
N ALA A 22 -2.60 4.97 -3.32
CA ALA A 22 -1.39 4.17 -3.12
C ALA A 22 -0.38 4.31 -4.29
N LEU A 23 -0.87 4.47 -5.52
CA LEU A 23 -0.03 4.69 -6.69
C LEU A 23 0.53 6.12 -6.73
N MET A 24 -0.26 7.12 -6.32
CA MET A 24 0.21 8.51 -6.22
C MET A 24 1.28 8.64 -5.13
N GLU A 25 1.04 8.05 -3.96
CA GLU A 25 2.00 8.01 -2.86
C GLU A 25 3.32 7.35 -3.29
N SER A 26 3.25 6.20 -3.99
CA SER A 26 4.46 5.53 -4.49
C SER A 26 5.25 6.38 -5.50
N VAL A 27 4.56 7.18 -6.33
CA VAL A 27 5.20 8.07 -7.31
C VAL A 27 5.81 9.29 -6.63
N GLU A 28 5.13 9.86 -5.62
CA GLU A 28 5.59 11.03 -4.87
C GLU A 28 6.80 10.71 -3.99
N THR A 29 6.77 9.57 -3.29
CA THR A 29 7.87 9.12 -2.43
C THR A 29 9.01 8.45 -3.21
N LYS A 30 8.75 8.07 -4.48
CA LYS A 30 9.59 7.19 -5.29
C LYS A 30 9.93 5.85 -4.59
N LYS A 31 9.11 5.45 -3.63
CA LYS A 31 9.25 4.20 -2.90
C LYS A 31 8.00 3.38 -3.13
N THR A 32 8.19 2.12 -3.48
CA THR A 32 7.11 1.15 -3.50
C THR A 32 6.90 0.58 -2.10
N PRO A 33 5.73 -0.01 -1.79
CA PRO A 33 5.52 -0.73 -0.54
C PRO A 33 6.57 -1.84 -0.31
N ALA A 34 7.15 -2.40 -1.38
CA ALA A 34 8.23 -3.38 -1.27
C ALA A 34 9.54 -2.75 -0.76
N ASP A 35 9.82 -1.49 -1.11
CA ASP A 35 10.99 -0.76 -0.62
C ASP A 35 10.87 -0.48 0.89
N GLU A 36 9.66 -0.17 1.37
CA GLU A 36 9.38 0.00 2.80
C GLU A 36 9.60 -1.30 3.58
N LEU A 37 9.11 -2.43 3.04
CA LEU A 37 9.38 -3.75 3.63
C LEU A 37 10.87 -4.09 3.65
N MET A 38 11.63 -3.68 2.63
CA MET A 38 13.09 -3.84 2.63
C MET A 38 13.79 -2.95 3.65
N ASP A 39 13.32 -1.72 3.87
CA ASP A 39 13.84 -0.84 4.92
C ASP A 39 13.58 -1.46 6.31
N HIS A 40 12.40 -2.03 6.54
CA HIS A 40 12.08 -2.75 7.78
C HIS A 40 12.93 -4.01 7.96
N TYR A 41 13.09 -4.81 6.91
CA TYR A 41 13.90 -6.03 6.93
C TYR A 41 15.37 -5.73 7.28
N ASN A 42 15.98 -4.76 6.60
CA ASN A 42 17.38 -4.39 6.82
C ASN A 42 17.61 -3.57 8.10
N GLY A 43 16.55 -2.98 8.67
CA GLY A 43 16.60 -2.17 9.89
C GLY A 43 15.94 -2.85 11.08
N ALA A 44 14.68 -2.49 11.33
CA ALA A 44 13.96 -2.85 12.55
C ALA A 44 13.79 -4.35 12.78
N TRP A 45 13.77 -5.14 11.71
CA TRP A 45 13.65 -6.59 11.80
C TRP A 45 15.02 -7.28 11.86
N ALA A 46 16.12 -6.57 11.60
CA ALA A 46 17.48 -7.11 11.63
C ALA A 46 17.64 -8.44 10.85
N GLY A 47 16.93 -8.57 9.73
CA GLY A 47 16.89 -9.78 8.91
C GLY A 47 15.85 -10.83 9.32
N ASP A 48 15.02 -10.58 10.33
CA ASP A 48 13.95 -11.50 10.74
C ASP A 48 12.67 -11.29 9.90
N LEU A 49 12.53 -12.09 8.85
CA LEU A 49 11.37 -12.06 7.97
C LEU A 49 10.07 -12.47 8.67
N ASN A 50 10.11 -13.18 9.81
CA ASN A 50 8.88 -13.61 10.48
C ASN A 50 8.04 -12.44 11.00
N ARG A 51 8.67 -11.27 11.21
CA ARG A 51 8.01 -10.05 11.67
C ARG A 51 6.99 -9.50 10.66
N ILE A 52 7.14 -9.82 9.37
CA ILE A 52 6.15 -9.42 8.35
C ILE A 52 4.75 -9.98 8.65
N PHE A 53 4.67 -11.20 9.18
CA PHE A 53 3.40 -11.85 9.48
C PHE A 53 2.75 -11.28 10.74
N ALA A 54 3.55 -10.76 11.68
CA ALA A 54 3.01 -10.11 12.88
C ALA A 54 2.52 -8.69 12.58
N GLU A 55 3.21 -7.96 11.70
CA GLU A 55 2.97 -6.53 11.47
C GLU A 55 2.03 -6.24 10.28
N PHE A 56 1.92 -7.17 9.30
CA PHE A 56 1.12 -6.98 8.09
C PHE A 56 0.05 -8.07 7.84
N SER A 57 -0.34 -8.82 8.88
CA SER A 57 -1.49 -9.74 8.76
C SER A 57 -2.79 -8.94 8.64
N TYR A 58 -3.57 -9.25 7.60
CA TYR A 58 -4.96 -8.78 7.41
C TYR A 58 -5.94 -9.49 8.35
#